data_AF-A0A7I8CYD5-F1
#
_entry.id   AF-A0A7I8CYD5-F1
#
_cell.length_a   1.000
_cell.length_b   1.000
_cell.length_c   1.000
_cell.angle_alpha   90.00
_cell.angle_beta   90.00
_cell.angle_gamma   90.00
#
_symmetry.space_group_name_H-M   'P 1'
#
loop_
_entity.id
_entity.type
_entity.pdbx_description
1 polymer ?
#
loop_
_entity_poly.entity_id
_entity_poly.type
_entity_poly.pdbx_seq_one_letter_code
_entity_poly.pdbx_strand_id
1 'polypeptide(L)'
;MPAGVIAICPLTDLTLGGPSVLANSGDDPAANRETLSNLVASYFQGHEPTDPMVSPLFADLTDLPPVFISAVRKEVLESDTTRFSERAKAAGASVNLKMVADSVHVYTLFPFLPEAAETLEEIGQWGRQLLRK
;
A
#
# COMPACT_ATOMS: atom_id res chain seq x y z
N MET A 1 15.87 0.08 13.59
CA MET A 1 14.58 0.08 12.87
C MET A 1 13.69 1.18 13.44
N PRO A 2 12.84 1.83 12.63
CA PRO A 2 11.83 2.77 13.15
C PRO A 2 10.79 2.02 14.01
N ALA A 3 10.03 2.75 14.82
CA ALA A 3 9.00 2.16 15.68
C ALA A 3 7.81 1.55 14.89
N GLY A 4 7.58 2.02 13.66
CA GLY A 4 6.57 1.50 12.77
C GLY A 4 6.63 2.16 11.39
N VAL A 5 5.86 1.60 10.44
CA VAL A 5 5.71 2.11 9.06
C VAL A 5 4.23 2.36 8.78
N ILE A 6 3.93 3.44 8.09
CA ILE A 6 2.57 3.75 7.60
C ILE A 6 2.63 3.73 6.07
N ALA A 7 1.79 2.91 5.45
CA ALA A 7 1.67 2.80 4.00
C ALA A 7 0.23 3.09 3.57
N ILE A 8 0.04 4.06 2.67
CA ILE A 8 -1.27 4.45 2.16
C ILE A 8 -1.33 4.15 0.68
N CYS A 9 -2.28 3.32 0.27
CA CYS A 9 -2.50 2.81 -1.08
C CYS A 9 -1.16 2.39 -1.76
N PRO A 10 -0.35 1.52 -1.13
CA PRO A 10 1.01 1.27 -1.57
C PRO A 10 1.09 0.53 -2.91
N LEU A 11 1.96 1.03 -3.81
CA LEU A 11 2.51 0.27 -4.93
C LEU A 11 3.71 -0.52 -4.43
N THR A 12 3.62 -1.85 -4.40
CA THR A 12 4.67 -2.73 -3.86
C THR A 12 5.22 -3.72 -4.88
N ASP A 13 4.56 -3.84 -6.03
CA ASP A 13 4.88 -4.76 -7.11
C ASP A 13 4.96 -4.03 -8.46
N LEU A 14 6.17 -3.62 -8.85
CA LEU A 14 6.40 -2.97 -10.13
C LEU A 14 6.33 -3.92 -11.33
N THR A 15 6.09 -5.23 -11.13
CA THR A 15 5.71 -6.11 -12.26
C THR A 15 4.29 -5.80 -12.76
N LEU A 16 3.49 -5.10 -11.95
CA LEU A 16 2.06 -4.86 -12.18
C LEU A 16 1.26 -6.17 -12.35
N GLY A 17 1.74 -7.26 -11.72
CA GLY A 17 1.16 -8.59 -11.79
C GLY A 17 -0.06 -8.83 -10.89
N GLY A 18 -0.45 -7.84 -10.07
CA GLY A 18 -1.62 -7.94 -9.21
C GLY A 18 -2.93 -8.07 -10.01
N PRO A 19 -3.84 -9.01 -9.68
CA PRO A 19 -5.10 -9.18 -10.41
C PRO A 19 -5.98 -7.91 -10.47
N SER A 20 -5.97 -7.08 -9.42
CA SER A 20 -6.68 -5.80 -9.37
C SER A 20 -6.20 -4.80 -10.41
N VAL A 21 -4.92 -4.89 -10.84
CA VAL A 21 -4.38 -3.95 -11.84
C VAL A 21 -5.18 -4.04 -13.13
N LEU A 22 -5.55 -5.26 -13.54
CA LEU A 22 -6.41 -5.49 -14.69
C LEU A 22 -7.89 -5.31 -14.36
N ALA A 23 -8.36 -5.93 -13.27
CA ALA A 23 -9.78 -5.98 -12.94
C ALA A 23 -10.39 -4.60 -12.68
N ASN A 24 -9.61 -3.68 -12.09
CA ASN A 24 -10.11 -2.39 -11.62
C ASN A 24 -9.63 -1.20 -12.49
N SER A 25 -8.90 -1.44 -13.57
CA SER A 25 -8.34 -0.38 -14.43
C SER A 25 -9.37 0.60 -15.01
N GLY A 26 -10.65 0.21 -15.08
CA GLY A 26 -11.74 1.06 -15.56
C GLY A 26 -12.52 1.77 -14.45
N ASP A 27 -12.36 1.34 -13.19
CA ASP A 27 -13.16 1.80 -12.06
C ASP A 27 -12.41 2.80 -11.17
N ASP A 28 -11.08 2.78 -11.19
CA ASP A 28 -10.22 3.69 -10.44
C ASP A 28 -9.99 5.00 -11.22
N PRO A 29 -10.47 6.16 -10.72
CA PRO A 29 -10.32 7.42 -11.43
C PRO A 29 -8.89 7.99 -11.36
N ALA A 30 -8.05 7.50 -10.46
CA ALA A 30 -6.72 8.05 -10.21
C ALA A 30 -5.61 7.26 -10.91
N ALA A 31 -5.80 5.96 -11.13
CA ALA A 31 -4.80 5.10 -11.75
C ALA A 31 -5.45 4.08 -12.69
N ASN A 32 -4.71 3.67 -13.71
CA ASN A 32 -5.05 2.51 -14.53
C ASN A 32 -3.75 1.80 -14.94
N ARG A 33 -3.87 0.65 -15.59
CA ARG A 33 -2.69 -0.13 -16.01
C ARG A 33 -1.74 0.66 -16.90
N GLU A 34 -2.24 1.49 -17.82
CA GLU A 34 -1.39 2.26 -18.73
C GLU A 34 -0.60 3.32 -17.98
N THR A 35 -1.26 4.10 -17.11
CA THR A 35 -0.58 5.14 -16.33
C THR A 35 0.44 4.54 -15.36
N LEU A 36 0.12 3.40 -14.73
CA LEU A 36 1.07 2.66 -13.90
C LEU A 36 2.24 2.11 -14.72
N SER A 37 2.00 1.58 -15.91
CA SER A 37 3.09 1.04 -16.77
C SER A 37 4.09 2.13 -17.15
N ASN A 38 3.60 3.33 -17.48
CA ASN A 38 4.44 4.48 -17.78
C ASN A 38 5.23 4.97 -16.55
N LEU A 39 4.57 5.04 -15.38
CA LEU A 39 5.21 5.40 -14.12
C LEU A 39 6.36 4.44 -13.80
N VAL A 40 6.06 3.14 -13.83
CA VAL A 40 6.99 2.06 -13.51
C VAL A 40 8.20 2.06 -14.45
N ALA A 41 7.97 2.19 -15.77
CA ALA A 41 9.04 2.24 -16.76
C ALA A 41 10.02 3.41 -16.53
N SER A 42 9.54 4.52 -15.94
CA SER A 42 10.38 5.67 -15.60
C SER A 42 11.22 5.49 -14.33
N TYR A 43 10.91 4.48 -13.51
CA TYR A 43 11.49 4.31 -12.17
C TYR A 43 12.64 3.30 -12.10
N PHE A 44 12.70 2.31 -13.00
CA PHE A 44 13.57 1.14 -12.83
C PHE A 44 15.06 1.42 -12.69
N GLN A 45 15.63 2.44 -13.36
CA GLN A 45 17.06 2.79 -13.26
C GLN A 45 18.03 1.59 -13.44
N GLY A 46 17.64 0.55 -14.20
CA GLY A 46 18.43 -0.66 -14.41
C GLY A 46 18.11 -1.83 -13.46
N HIS A 47 17.19 -1.66 -12.51
CA HIS A 47 16.65 -2.75 -11.70
C HIS A 47 15.63 -3.59 -12.48
N GLU A 48 15.62 -4.89 -12.20
CA GLU A 48 14.53 -5.76 -12.63
C GLU A 48 13.24 -5.42 -11.87
N PRO A 49 12.04 -5.59 -12.46
CA PRO A 49 10.79 -5.29 -11.77
C PRO A 49 10.53 -6.11 -10.52
N THR A 50 11.19 -7.26 -10.38
CA THR A 50 11.13 -8.14 -9.21
C THR A 50 12.20 -7.85 -8.17
N ASP A 51 13.09 -6.87 -8.41
CA ASP A 51 14.13 -6.50 -7.46
C ASP A 51 13.51 -5.95 -6.15
N PRO A 52 13.81 -6.55 -4.99
CA PRO A 52 13.33 -6.10 -3.68
C PRO A 52 13.52 -4.61 -3.37
N MET A 53 14.54 -3.97 -3.95
CA MET A 53 14.83 -2.56 -3.73
C MET A 53 13.80 -1.61 -4.35
N VAL A 54 13.11 -2.06 -5.41
CA VAL A 54 12.09 -1.26 -6.12
C VAL A 54 10.69 -1.85 -5.96
N SER A 55 10.60 -3.16 -5.69
CA SER A 55 9.36 -3.89 -5.44
C SER A 55 9.40 -4.58 -4.07
N PRO A 56 9.05 -3.86 -2.99
CA PRO A 56 9.06 -4.40 -1.63
C PRO A 56 8.22 -5.67 -1.44
N LEU A 57 7.26 -5.93 -2.33
CA LEU A 57 6.50 -7.17 -2.30
C LEU A 57 7.40 -8.41 -2.42
N PHE A 58 8.54 -8.32 -3.11
CA PHE A 58 9.47 -9.44 -3.28
C PHE A 58 10.58 -9.49 -2.24
N ALA A 59 10.66 -8.50 -1.35
CA ALA A 59 11.70 -8.43 -0.33
C ALA A 59 11.57 -9.54 0.73
N ASP A 60 12.67 -9.78 1.44
CA ASP A 60 12.63 -10.42 2.74
C ASP A 60 12.03 -9.44 3.75
N LEU A 61 10.90 -9.83 4.35
CA LEU A 61 10.15 -9.02 5.30
C LEU A 61 10.41 -9.44 6.75
N THR A 62 11.41 -10.29 6.98
CA THR A 62 11.88 -10.60 8.33
C THR A 62 12.30 -9.32 9.05
N ASP A 63 11.97 -9.21 10.33
CA ASP A 63 12.24 -8.04 11.18
C ASP A 63 11.59 -6.72 10.70
N LEU A 64 10.61 -6.79 9.79
CA LEU A 64 9.80 -5.63 9.43
C LEU A 64 9.10 -5.09 10.69
N PRO A 65 9.23 -3.78 11.01
CA PRO A 65 8.58 -3.21 12.17
C PRO A 65 7.06 -3.24 11.99
N PRO A 66 6.26 -2.99 13.04
CA PRO A 66 4.81 -2.91 12.91
C PRO A 66 4.39 -1.99 11.76
N VAL A 67 3.43 -2.43 10.94
CA VAL A 67 2.97 -1.67 9.77
C VAL A 67 1.48 -1.37 9.89
N PHE A 68 1.11 -0.11 9.65
CA PHE A 68 -0.26 0.28 9.36
C PHE A 68 -0.39 0.46 7.86
N ILE A 69 -1.31 -0.27 7.24
CA ILE A 69 -1.58 -0.19 5.80
C ILE A 69 -3.03 0.24 5.63
N SER A 70 -3.26 1.32 4.88
CA SER A 70 -4.61 1.74 4.47
C SER A 70 -4.72 1.78 2.96
N ALA A 71 -5.80 1.25 2.40
CA ALA A 71 -6.06 1.31 0.96
C ALA A 71 -7.57 1.29 0.69
N VAL A 72 -7.94 1.44 -0.58
CA VAL A 72 -9.35 1.43 -1.00
C VAL A 72 -9.68 0.12 -1.69
N ARG A 73 -10.89 -0.40 -1.46
CA ARG A 73 -11.44 -1.52 -2.22
C ARG A 73 -11.65 -1.09 -3.66
N LYS A 74 -11.42 -2.01 -4.60
CA LYS A 74 -11.56 -1.79 -6.04
C LYS A 74 -10.64 -0.72 -6.62
N GLU A 75 -9.61 -0.26 -5.90
CA GLU A 75 -8.53 0.50 -6.53
C GLU A 75 -7.60 -0.44 -7.31
N VAL A 76 -6.85 0.10 -8.27
CA VAL A 76 -5.94 -0.69 -9.12
C VAL A 76 -4.84 -1.38 -8.31
N LEU A 77 -4.44 -0.80 -7.17
CA LEU A 77 -3.41 -1.31 -6.25
C LEU A 77 -3.95 -2.14 -5.06
N GLU A 78 -5.22 -2.56 -5.07
CA GLU A 78 -5.78 -3.41 -4.00
C GLU A 78 -4.98 -4.72 -3.82
N SER A 79 -4.53 -5.33 -4.92
CA SER A 79 -3.73 -6.57 -4.89
C SER A 79 -2.37 -6.35 -4.26
N ASP A 80 -1.72 -5.22 -4.54
CA ASP A 80 -0.43 -4.86 -3.93
C ASP A 80 -0.58 -4.78 -2.42
N THR A 81 -1.58 -4.05 -1.96
CA THR A 81 -1.90 -3.90 -0.54
C THR A 81 -2.16 -5.24 0.14
N THR A 82 -3.04 -6.06 -0.44
CA THR A 82 -3.46 -7.33 0.18
C THR A 82 -2.33 -8.35 0.18
N ARG A 83 -1.62 -8.53 -0.94
CA ARG A 83 -0.47 -9.45 -1.05
C ARG A 83 0.68 -9.04 -0.13
N PHE A 84 0.98 -7.74 -0.03
CA PHE A 84 2.02 -7.26 0.88
C PHE A 84 1.61 -7.48 2.34
N SER A 85 0.37 -7.17 2.71
CA SER A 85 -0.16 -7.41 4.06
C SER A 85 -0.05 -8.89 4.46
N GLU A 86 -0.44 -9.79 3.57
CA GLU A 86 -0.35 -11.24 3.79
C GLU A 86 1.11 -11.71 3.95
N ARG A 87 2.02 -11.27 3.07
CA ARG A 87 3.44 -11.61 3.18
C ARG A 87 4.09 -11.05 4.44
N ALA A 88 3.79 -9.81 4.81
CA ALA A 88 4.31 -9.19 6.02
C ALA A 88 3.84 -9.96 7.27
N LYS A 89 2.56 -10.33 7.34
CA LYS A 89 2.03 -11.18 8.42
C LYS A 89 2.70 -12.55 8.45
N ALA A 90 2.89 -13.20 7.29
CA ALA A 90 3.55 -14.49 7.18
C ALA A 90 5.02 -14.44 7.62
N ALA A 91 5.70 -13.30 7.44
CA ALA A 91 7.05 -13.04 7.93
C ALA A 91 7.12 -12.67 9.43
N GLY A 92 5.97 -12.63 10.13
CA GLY A 92 5.90 -12.35 11.57
C GLY A 92 5.68 -10.89 11.93
N ALA A 93 5.50 -9.99 10.97
CA ALA A 93 5.24 -8.58 11.24
C ALA A 93 3.84 -8.35 11.83
N SER A 94 3.73 -7.40 12.76
CA SER A 94 2.43 -6.91 13.24
C SER A 94 1.83 -5.98 12.18
N VAL A 95 0.74 -6.37 11.55
CA VAL A 95 0.11 -5.59 10.47
C VAL A 95 -1.31 -5.17 10.85
N ASN A 96 -1.55 -3.87 10.89
CA ASN A 96 -2.88 -3.27 10.94
C ASN A 96 -3.28 -2.92 9.50
N LEU A 97 -4.34 -3.55 8.98
CA LEU A 97 -4.83 -3.32 7.61
C LEU A 97 -6.23 -2.70 7.66
N LYS A 98 -6.38 -1.51 7.09
CA LYS A 98 -7.66 -0.84 6.87
C LYS A 98 -7.97 -0.78 5.38
N MET A 99 -9.04 -1.46 4.97
CA MET A 99 -9.56 -1.33 3.61
C MET A 99 -10.83 -0.48 3.63
N VAL A 100 -10.78 0.69 3.00
CA VAL A 100 -11.94 1.57 2.83
C VAL A 100 -12.81 1.06 1.71
N ALA A 101 -14.14 1.00 1.92
CA ALA A 101 -15.06 0.35 1.00
C ALA A 101 -15.24 1.08 -0.34
N ASP A 102 -15.22 2.40 -0.32
CA ASP A 102 -15.44 3.25 -1.50
C ASP A 102 -14.79 4.61 -1.27
N SER A 103 -13.77 4.93 -2.07
CA SER A 103 -13.07 6.22 -2.07
C SER A 103 -12.13 6.29 -3.29
N VAL A 104 -11.31 7.33 -3.36
CA VAL A 104 -10.27 7.46 -4.40
C VAL A 104 -8.91 6.99 -3.90
N HIS A 105 -8.02 6.64 -4.82
CA HIS A 105 -6.63 6.37 -4.50
C HIS A 105 -6.00 7.52 -3.69
N VAL A 106 -5.30 7.20 -2.59
CA VAL A 106 -4.74 8.17 -1.63
C VAL A 106 -5.81 9.13 -1.07
N TYR A 107 -7.00 8.63 -0.78
CA TYR A 107 -8.13 9.39 -0.22
C TYR A 107 -7.78 10.27 0.99
N THR A 108 -6.76 9.90 1.76
CA THR A 108 -6.28 10.65 2.93
C THR A 108 -5.81 12.08 2.60
N LEU A 109 -5.58 12.42 1.32
CA LEU A 109 -5.27 13.79 0.89
C LEU A 109 -6.50 14.71 0.85
N PHE A 110 -7.71 14.16 0.94
CA PHE A 110 -8.96 14.91 0.79
C PHE A 110 -9.66 15.05 2.15
N PRO A 111 -9.37 16.09 2.95
CA PRO A 111 -9.86 16.21 4.33
C PRO A 111 -11.38 16.39 4.45
N PHE A 112 -12.08 16.62 3.33
CA PHE A 112 -13.55 16.68 3.30
C PHE A 112 -14.20 15.29 3.25
N LEU A 113 -13.43 14.23 2.99
CA LEU A 113 -13.90 12.86 3.04
C LEU A 113 -13.90 12.35 4.50
N PRO A 114 -15.04 11.87 5.04
CA PRO A 114 -15.10 11.36 6.41
C PRO A 114 -14.07 10.24 6.68
N GLU A 115 -13.93 9.31 5.73
CA GLU A 115 -12.99 8.20 5.84
C GLU A 115 -11.52 8.65 5.94
N ALA A 116 -11.17 9.79 5.33
CA ALA A 116 -9.84 10.38 5.40
C ALA A 116 -9.53 10.82 6.84
N ALA A 117 -10.44 11.59 7.45
CA ALA A 117 -10.31 12.04 8.82
C ALA A 117 -10.25 10.86 9.81
N GLU A 118 -11.14 9.88 9.66
CA GLU A 118 -11.16 8.67 10.49
C GLU A 118 -9.85 7.87 10.39
N THR A 119 -9.35 7.66 9.17
CA THR A 119 -8.09 6.93 8.95
C THR A 119 -6.89 7.66 9.56
N LEU A 120 -6.80 8.98 9.38
CA LEU A 120 -5.70 9.77 9.93
C LEU A 120 -5.73 9.78 11.47
N GLU A 121 -6.92 9.83 12.09
CA GLU A 121 -7.06 9.72 13.53
C GLU A 121 -6.61 8.34 14.04
N GLU A 122 -7.02 7.25 13.37
CA GLU A 122 -6.59 5.89 13.70
C GLU A 122 -5.07 5.70 13.57
N ILE A 123 -4.46 6.23 12.50
CA ILE A 123 -3.00 6.24 12.33
C ILE A 123 -2.33 6.99 13.49
N GLY A 124 -2.85 8.16 13.87
CA GLY A 124 -2.33 8.95 14.99
C GLY A 124 -2.46 8.23 16.34
N GLN A 125 -3.56 7.51 16.57
CA GLN A 125 -3.74 6.67 17.76
C GLN A 125 -2.77 5.49 17.78
N TRP A 126 -2.65 4.78 16.66
CA TRP A 126 -1.73 3.65 16.49
C TRP A 126 -0.27 4.07 16.71
N GLY A 127 0.16 5.18 16.09
CA GLY A 127 1.52 5.72 16.26
C GLY A 127 1.82 6.10 17.71
N ARG A 128 0.88 6.76 18.41
CA ARG A 128 1.01 7.09 19.84
C ARG A 128 1.11 5.85 20.72
N GLN A 129 0.42 4.76 20.39
CA GLN A 129 0.51 3.50 21.13
C GLN A 129 1.86 2.82 20.93
N LEU A 130 2.41 2.85 19.70
CA LEU A 130 3.72 2.29 19.40
C LEU A 130 4.85 3.03 20.12
N LEU A 131 4.82 4.36 20.15
CA LEU A 131 5.86 5.19 20.75
C LEU A 131 5.85 5.23 22.29
N ARG A 132 4.82 4.65 22.92
CA ARG A 132 4.72 4.52 24.39
C ARG A 132 5.35 3.22 24.91
N LYS A 133 5.71 2.29 24.03
CA LYS A 133 6.43 1.05 24.36
C LYS A 133 7.93 1.31 24.33
#